data_AF-A0A1G6Z3P9-F1
#
_entry.id   AF-A0A1G6Z3P9-F1
#
_cell.length_a   1.000
_cell.length_b   1.000
_cell.length_c   1.000
_cell.angle_alpha   90.00
_cell.angle_beta   90.00
_cell.angle_gamma   90.00
#
_symmetry.space_group_name_H-M   'P 1'
#
loop_
_entity.id
_entity.type
_entity.pdbx_description
1 polymer ?
#
loop_
_entity_poly.entity_id
_entity_poly.type
_entity_poly.pdbx_seq_one_letter_code
_entity_poly.pdbx_strand_id
1 'polypeptide(L)'
;MIAVDTQIATSDAKYAYLAWRPVTEIRASGEAGWTPLHVTPAHPDYPSGHASYAGAAEGVLTALVGARAKRPFTVASPTAPGLTVTYRSWQELTRDNVDARVWSGIHSRTADEVGVHVGQSVAAYALASFGELLR
;
A
#
# COMPACT_ATOMS: atom_id res chain seq x y z
N MET A 1 -6.96 -15.30 -3.43
CA MET A 1 -5.75 -15.77 -2.72
C MET A 1 -4.72 -14.65 -2.57
N ILE A 2 -4.14 -14.11 -3.64
CA ILE A 2 -3.09 -13.06 -3.58
C ILE A 2 -3.37 -11.92 -2.58
N ALA A 3 -4.56 -11.32 -2.59
CA ALA A 3 -4.91 -10.26 -1.65
C ALA A 3 -4.94 -10.72 -0.18
N VAL A 4 -5.42 -11.94 0.08
CA VAL A 4 -5.44 -12.55 1.42
C VAL A 4 -4.02 -12.84 1.88
N ASP A 5 -3.19 -13.44 1.02
CA ASP A 5 -1.79 -13.74 1.34
C ASP A 5 -0.98 -12.46 1.58
N THR A 6 -1.30 -11.40 0.83
CA THR A 6 -0.71 -10.06 1.03
C THR A 6 -1.05 -9.52 2.42
N GLN A 7 -2.31 -9.67 2.86
CA GLN A 7 -2.70 -9.25 4.21
C GLN A 7 -1.99 -10.08 5.29
N ILE A 8 -1.86 -11.39 5.10
CA ILE A 8 -1.19 -12.28 6.05
C ILE A 8 0.27 -11.86 6.17
N ALA A 9 1.00 -11.72 5.07
CA ALA A 9 2.40 -11.31 5.06
C ALA A 9 2.61 -9.91 5.67
N THR A 10 1.74 -8.95 5.34
CA THR A 10 1.78 -7.60 5.90
C THR A 10 1.50 -7.62 7.41
N SER A 11 0.48 -8.36 7.86
CA SER A 11 0.15 -8.45 9.28
C SER A 11 1.27 -9.13 10.07
N ASP A 12 1.80 -10.24 9.56
CA ASP A 12 2.94 -10.95 10.17
C ASP A 12 4.12 -9.99 10.38
N ALA A 13 4.53 -9.28 9.33
CA ALA A 13 5.61 -8.30 9.42
C ALA A 13 5.29 -7.15 10.40
N LYS A 14 4.06 -6.64 10.42
CA LYS A 14 3.65 -5.60 11.39
C LYS A 14 3.91 -6.01 12.82
N TYR A 15 3.54 -7.23 13.18
CA TYR A 15 3.67 -7.71 14.54
C TYR A 15 5.04 -8.34 14.84
N ALA A 16 5.84 -8.65 13.82
CA ALA A 16 7.25 -8.98 13.98
C ALA A 16 8.10 -7.73 14.32
N TYR A 17 7.85 -6.60 13.65
CA TYR A 17 8.70 -5.40 13.79
C TYR A 17 8.18 -4.36 14.77
N LEU A 18 6.86 -4.28 15.00
CA LEU A 18 6.22 -3.36 15.98
C LEU A 18 6.66 -1.89 15.84
N ALA A 19 6.95 -1.45 14.61
CA ALA A 19 7.42 -0.09 14.35
C ALA A 19 6.40 0.98 14.77
N TRP A 20 6.92 2.06 15.36
CA TRP A 20 6.14 3.23 15.76
C TRP A 20 5.48 3.91 14.57
N ARG A 21 4.31 4.50 14.81
CA ARG A 21 3.65 5.38 13.84
C ARG A 21 4.32 6.76 13.84
N PRO A 22 4.21 7.53 12.75
CA PRO A 22 4.81 8.87 12.67
C PRO A 22 4.40 9.79 13.84
N VAL A 23 3.15 9.72 14.31
CA VAL A 23 2.69 10.52 15.46
C VAL A 23 3.45 10.22 16.74
N THR A 24 3.84 8.97 16.97
CA THR A 24 4.60 8.58 18.16
C THR A 24 6.04 9.06 18.03
N GLU A 25 6.66 8.83 16.86
CA GLU A 25 8.05 9.21 16.60
C GLU A 25 8.26 10.73 16.62
N ILE A 26 7.44 11.48 15.89
CA ILE A 26 7.55 12.96 15.78
C ILE A 26 7.32 13.64 17.13
N ARG A 27 6.36 13.15 17.93
CA ARG A 27 6.16 13.70 19.28
C ARG A 27 7.33 13.39 20.21
N ALA A 28 7.90 12.20 20.09
CA ALA A 28 9.08 11.81 20.86
C ALA A 28 10.34 12.59 20.44
N SER A 29 10.41 13.12 19.21
CA SER A 29 11.53 13.92 18.72
C SER A 29 11.46 15.41 19.08
N GLY A 30 10.42 15.84 19.81
CA GLY A 30 10.30 17.20 20.34
C GLY A 30 9.09 17.98 19.84
N GLU A 31 8.38 17.47 18.83
CA GLU A 31 7.18 18.12 18.27
C GLU A 31 5.90 17.59 18.96
N ALA A 32 5.81 17.77 20.28
CA ALA A 32 4.77 17.16 21.12
C ALA A 32 3.33 17.47 20.68
N GLY A 33 3.11 18.61 20.02
CA GLY A 33 1.80 19.04 19.51
C GLY A 33 1.44 18.49 18.13
N TRP A 34 2.35 17.82 17.44
CA TRP A 34 2.11 17.36 16.07
C TRP A 34 0.99 16.33 16.00
N THR A 35 0.15 16.42 14.97
CA THR A 35 -0.93 15.46 14.69
C THR A 35 -0.99 15.17 13.19
N PRO A 36 -1.26 13.91 12.79
CA PRO A 36 -1.49 13.56 11.40
C PRO A 36 -2.83 14.11 10.90
N LEU A 37 -2.98 14.21 9.57
CA LEU A 37 -4.24 14.61 8.94
C LEU A 37 -5.33 13.56 9.13
N HIS A 38 -4.98 12.27 9.04
CA HIS A 38 -5.91 11.17 9.28
C HIS A 38 -5.69 10.54 10.65
N VAL A 39 -6.77 9.99 11.21
CA VAL A 39 -6.71 9.16 12.43
C VAL A 39 -5.73 8.01 12.19
N THR A 40 -4.73 7.89 13.07
CA THR A 40 -3.73 6.82 13.00
C THR A 40 -4.40 5.48 13.28
N PRO A 41 -4.29 4.48 12.38
CA PRO A 41 -4.88 3.16 12.61
C PRO A 41 -4.20 2.42 13.78
N ALA A 42 -4.98 1.63 14.53
CA ALA A 42 -4.55 0.91 15.73
C ALA A 42 -3.75 -0.38 15.41
N HIS A 43 -2.65 -0.24 14.67
CA HIS A 43 -1.68 -1.30 14.40
C HIS A 43 -0.31 -0.69 14.04
N PRO A 44 0.80 -1.46 14.10
CA PRO A 44 2.15 -0.98 13.79
C PRO A 44 2.29 -0.36 12.40
N ASP A 45 3.31 0.48 12.22
CA ASP A 45 3.56 1.22 10.98
C ASP A 45 4.00 0.31 9.83
N TYR A 46 5.08 -0.42 10.05
CA TYR A 46 5.83 -1.14 9.01
C TYR A 46 5.39 -2.60 8.86
N PRO A 47 5.18 -3.10 7.63
CA PRO A 47 5.03 -2.36 6.38
C PRO A 47 3.61 -1.80 6.22
N SER A 48 3.40 -0.84 5.32
CA SER A 48 2.08 -0.26 5.07
C SER A 48 1.13 -1.25 4.38
N GLY A 49 -0.07 -1.40 4.95
CA GLY A 49 -1.07 -2.32 4.40
C GLY A 49 -1.68 -1.82 3.09
N HIS A 50 -2.01 -0.53 3.01
CA HIS A 50 -2.55 0.03 1.76
C HIS A 50 -1.54 -0.09 0.62
N ALA A 51 -0.27 0.23 0.89
CA ALA A 51 0.79 0.12 -0.10
C ALA A 51 1.04 -1.34 -0.53
N SER A 52 0.92 -2.31 0.39
CA SER A 52 0.99 -3.74 0.03
C SER A 52 -0.14 -4.19 -0.90
N TYR A 53 -1.37 -3.74 -0.68
CA TYR A 53 -2.45 -4.04 -1.62
C TYR A 53 -2.25 -3.38 -2.98
N ALA A 54 -1.75 -2.13 -3.00
CA ALA A 54 -1.43 -1.44 -4.24
C ALA A 54 -0.34 -2.18 -5.03
N GLY A 55 0.75 -2.58 -4.38
CA GLY A 55 1.82 -3.37 -5.01
C GLY A 55 1.35 -4.73 -5.52
N ALA A 56 0.52 -5.44 -4.76
CA ALA A 56 -0.06 -6.72 -5.20
C ALA A 56 -0.98 -6.54 -6.42
N ALA A 57 -1.85 -5.52 -6.40
CA ALA A 57 -2.72 -5.20 -7.52
C ALA A 57 -1.92 -4.79 -8.78
N GLU A 58 -0.88 -3.97 -8.62
CA GLU A 58 0.04 -3.60 -9.70
C GLU A 58 0.70 -4.84 -10.32
N GLY A 59 1.21 -5.77 -9.49
CA GLY A 59 1.82 -7.01 -9.96
C GLY A 59 0.85 -7.88 -10.76
N VAL A 60 -0.36 -8.09 -10.23
CA VAL A 60 -1.41 -8.89 -10.91
C VAL A 60 -1.84 -8.25 -12.23
N LEU A 61 -2.15 -6.96 -12.23
CA LEU A 61 -2.59 -6.26 -13.44
C LEU A 61 -1.46 -6.23 -14.49
N THR A 62 -0.21 -6.02 -14.07
CA THR A 62 0.94 -6.06 -14.97
C THR A 62 1.08 -7.43 -15.63
N ALA A 63 0.96 -8.51 -14.86
CA ALA A 63 1.07 -9.88 -15.39
C ALA A 63 -0.07 -10.24 -16.36
N LEU A 64 -1.30 -9.80 -16.07
CA LEU A 64 -2.48 -10.19 -16.85
C LEU A 64 -2.71 -9.33 -18.10
N VAL A 65 -2.45 -8.01 -18.01
CA VAL A 65 -2.83 -7.05 -19.06
C VAL A 65 -1.69 -6.12 -19.49
N GLY A 66 -0.47 -6.34 -18.99
CA GLY A 66 0.70 -5.50 -19.24
C GLY A 66 0.82 -4.33 -18.26
N ALA A 67 1.97 -3.66 -18.21
CA ALA A 67 2.31 -2.64 -17.20
C ALA A 67 1.48 -1.34 -17.28
N ARG A 68 0.67 -1.17 -18.33
CA ARG A 68 -0.16 0.03 -18.57
C ARG A 68 -1.58 -0.38 -18.89
N ALA A 69 -2.52 0.49 -18.53
CA ALA A 69 -3.90 0.33 -18.95
C ALA A 69 -3.99 0.49 -20.48
N LYS A 70 -4.85 -0.32 -21.12
CA LYS A 70 -5.07 -0.22 -22.57
C LYS A 70 -5.60 1.16 -23.00
N ARG A 71 -6.32 1.84 -22.11
CA ARG A 71 -6.80 3.21 -22.22
C ARG A 71 -6.70 3.88 -20.85
N PRO A 72 -6.50 5.21 -20.77
CA PRO A 72 -6.58 5.92 -19.50
C PRO A 72 -7.93 5.67 -18.82
N PHE A 73 -7.93 5.58 -17.50
CA PHE A 73 -9.14 5.38 -16.70
C PHE A 73 -9.19 6.39 -15.56
N THR A 74 -10.40 6.78 -15.17
CA THR A 74 -10.65 7.82 -14.17
C THR A 74 -11.26 7.20 -12.93
N VAL A 75 -10.74 7.57 -11.76
CA VAL A 75 -11.21 7.14 -10.45
C VAL A 75 -11.73 8.35 -9.69
N ALA A 76 -12.93 8.25 -9.11
CA ALA A 76 -13.48 9.25 -8.21
C ALA A 76 -13.06 8.95 -6.77
N SER A 77 -12.89 9.98 -5.95
CA SER A 77 -12.60 9.81 -4.53
C SER A 77 -13.88 9.85 -3.69
N PRO A 78 -14.24 8.77 -2.97
CA PRO A 78 -15.39 8.77 -2.05
C PRO A 78 -15.23 9.76 -0.89
N THR A 79 -13.99 10.08 -0.52
CA THR A 79 -13.66 10.98 0.60
C THR A 79 -13.35 12.41 0.16
N ALA A 80 -13.35 12.67 -1.15
CA ALA A 80 -13.23 14.01 -1.72
C ALA A 80 -14.23 14.18 -2.88
N PRO A 81 -15.51 14.44 -2.57
CA PRO A 81 -16.55 14.59 -3.59
C PRO A 81 -16.18 15.63 -4.66
N GLY A 82 -16.37 15.27 -5.93
CA GLY A 82 -16.01 16.12 -7.08
C GLY A 82 -14.57 15.98 -7.56
N LEU A 83 -13.67 15.38 -6.77
CA LEU A 83 -12.31 15.06 -7.22
C LEU A 83 -12.31 13.78 -8.05
N THR A 84 -11.66 13.85 -9.21
CA THR A 84 -11.34 12.69 -10.05
C THR A 84 -9.87 12.72 -10.43
N VAL A 85 -9.26 11.53 -10.53
CA VAL A 85 -7.86 11.35 -10.95
C VAL A 85 -7.84 10.38 -12.13
N THR A 86 -7.08 10.72 -13.17
CA THR A 86 -6.94 9.87 -14.37
C THR A 86 -5.56 9.24 -14.41
N TYR A 87 -5.53 7.91 -14.52
CA TYR A 87 -4.31 7.11 -14.55
C TYR A 87 -4.11 6.45 -15.92
N ARG A 88 -2.84 6.19 -16.26
CA ARG A 88 -2.40 5.50 -17.48
C ARG A 88 -1.61 4.23 -17.18
N SER A 89 -1.00 4.15 -16.01
CA SER A 89 -0.27 2.96 -15.56
C SER A 89 -0.64 2.57 -14.14
N TRP A 90 -0.47 1.29 -13.82
CA TRP A 90 -0.72 0.78 -12.47
C TRP A 90 0.25 1.39 -11.45
N GLN A 91 1.48 1.63 -11.89
CA GLN A 91 2.52 2.27 -11.09
C GLN A 91 2.16 3.71 -10.68
N GLU A 92 1.49 4.49 -11.54
CA GLU A 92 1.02 5.84 -11.16
C GLU A 92 0.04 5.74 -9.97
N LEU A 93 -0.88 4.78 -10.00
CA LEU A 93 -1.83 4.56 -8.90
C LEU A 93 -1.11 4.08 -7.62
N THR A 94 -0.13 3.20 -7.74
CA THR A 94 0.69 2.76 -6.58
C THR A 94 1.45 3.93 -5.95
N ARG A 95 2.04 4.81 -6.77
CA ARG A 95 2.73 6.01 -6.27
C ARG A 95 1.79 6.96 -5.53
N ASP A 96 0.62 7.23 -6.10
CA ASP A 96 -0.39 8.06 -5.45
C ASP A 96 -0.87 7.42 -4.13
N ASN A 97 -0.92 6.08 -4.06
CA ASN A 97 -1.22 5.39 -2.81
C ASN A 97 -0.15 5.65 -1.74
N VAL A 98 1.15 5.47 -2.09
CA VAL A 98 2.29 5.74 -1.20
C VAL A 98 2.24 7.18 -0.69
N ASP A 99 2.16 8.15 -1.60
CA ASP A 99 2.19 9.55 -1.23
C ASP A 99 0.97 9.95 -0.40
N ALA A 100 -0.22 9.41 -0.67
CA ALA A 100 -1.40 9.67 0.15
C ALA A 100 -1.22 9.25 1.63
N ARG A 101 -0.48 8.16 1.91
CA ARG A 101 -0.25 7.71 3.29
C ARG A 101 0.79 8.59 4.01
N VAL A 102 1.85 8.97 3.31
CA VAL A 102 2.88 9.87 3.80
C VAL A 102 2.30 11.27 4.05
N TRP A 103 1.60 11.85 3.08
CA TRP A 103 1.01 13.18 3.19
C TRP A 103 -0.09 13.25 4.26
N SER A 104 -0.78 12.14 4.50
CA SER A 104 -1.73 12.10 5.62
C SER A 104 -1.11 11.87 6.99
N GLY A 105 0.20 11.65 7.07
CA GLY A 105 0.97 11.55 8.30
C GLY A 105 0.80 10.23 9.04
N ILE A 106 0.25 9.19 8.40
CA ILE A 106 -0.05 7.92 9.07
C ILE A 106 0.96 6.81 8.77
N HIS A 107 1.84 6.99 7.79
CA HIS A 107 2.93 6.07 7.50
C HIS A 107 4.25 6.79 7.25
N SER A 108 5.35 6.13 7.60
CA SER A 108 6.68 6.50 7.09
C SER A 108 6.80 6.13 5.60
N ARG A 109 7.61 6.87 4.84
CA ARG A 109 7.86 6.57 3.42
C ARG A 109 8.44 5.16 3.23
N THR A 110 9.34 4.75 4.13
CA THR A 110 9.92 3.40 4.13
C THR A 110 8.87 2.31 4.33
N ALA A 111 7.90 2.50 5.24
CA ALA A 111 6.83 1.53 5.42
C ALA A 111 5.96 1.37 4.17
N ASP A 112 5.70 2.46 3.44
CA ASP A 112 4.95 2.42 2.20
C ASP A 112 5.73 1.75 1.06
N GLU A 113 6.97 2.16 0.81
CA GLU A 113 7.80 1.58 -0.27
C GLU A 113 8.05 0.08 -0.06
N VAL A 114 8.35 -0.34 1.17
CA VAL A 114 8.47 -1.78 1.47
C VAL A 114 7.12 -2.48 1.39
N GLY A 115 6.02 -1.84 1.81
CA GLY A 115 4.68 -2.37 1.62
C GLY A 115 4.43 -2.73 0.16
N VAL A 116 4.71 -1.82 -0.77
CA VAL A 116 4.62 -2.09 -2.22
C VAL A 116 5.40 -3.34 -2.62
N HIS A 117 6.66 -3.45 -2.16
CA HIS A 117 7.50 -4.61 -2.49
C HIS A 117 6.99 -5.93 -1.89
N VAL A 118 6.43 -5.92 -0.68
CA VAL A 118 5.77 -7.10 -0.11
C VAL A 118 4.62 -7.56 -1.02
N GLY A 119 3.74 -6.63 -1.41
CA GLY A 119 2.62 -6.93 -2.30
C GLY A 119 3.07 -7.49 -3.66
N GLN A 120 4.06 -6.86 -4.28
CA GLN A 120 4.62 -7.31 -5.56
C GLN A 120 5.23 -8.71 -5.45
N SER A 121 5.92 -9.01 -4.34
CA SER A 121 6.54 -10.31 -4.11
C SER A 121 5.50 -11.42 -3.92
N VAL A 122 4.44 -11.15 -3.14
CA VAL A 122 3.33 -12.09 -2.97
C VAL A 122 2.62 -12.35 -4.29
N ALA A 123 2.36 -11.30 -5.07
CA ALA A 123 1.75 -11.45 -6.40
C ALA A 123 2.62 -12.30 -7.33
N ALA A 124 3.92 -12.02 -7.41
CA ALA A 124 4.86 -12.78 -8.24
C ALA A 124 4.89 -14.27 -7.86
N TYR A 125 5.00 -14.57 -6.56
CA TYR A 125 5.02 -15.94 -6.06
C TYR A 125 3.74 -16.71 -6.40
N ALA A 126 2.58 -16.13 -6.10
CA ALA A 126 1.30 -16.78 -6.30
C ALA A 126 0.96 -16.97 -7.78
N LEU A 127 1.35 -16.01 -8.64
CA LEU A 127 1.18 -16.13 -10.10
C LEU A 127 2.07 -17.25 -10.69
N ALA A 128 3.29 -17.40 -10.19
CA ALA A 128 4.19 -18.49 -10.60
C ALA A 128 3.69 -19.86 -10.13
N SER A 129 2.99 -19.91 -8.99
CA SER A 129 2.54 -21.15 -8.33
C SER A 129 1.07 -21.50 -8.62
N PHE A 130 0.40 -20.74 -9.49
CA PHE A 130 -1.06 -20.79 -9.64
C PHE A 130 -1.60 -22.18 -10.02
N GLY A 131 -0.87 -22.93 -10.85
CA GLY A 131 -1.27 -24.27 -11.26
C GLY A 131 -1.11 -25.35 -10.19
N GLU A 132 -0.27 -25.12 -9.18
CA GLU A 132 -0.04 -26.06 -8.06
C GLU A 132 -1.02 -25.82 -6.92
N LEU A 133 -1.42 -24.56 -6.68
CA LEU A 133 -2.35 -24.19 -5.60
C LEU A 133 -3.83 -24.57 -5.86
N LEU A 134 -4.15 -25.06 -7.06
CA LEU A 134 -5.50 -25.49 -7.45
C LEU A 134 -5.66 -27.02 -7.54
N ARG A 135 -4.63 -27.77 -7.17
CA ARG A 135 -4.66 -29.25 -7.08
C ARG A 135 -4.84 -29.68 -5.64
#